data_AF-A0AAT9QG52-F1
#
_entry.id   AF-A0AAT9QG52-F1
#
_cell.length_a   1.000
_cell.length_b   1.000
_cell.length_c   1.000
_cell.angle_alpha   90.00
_cell.angle_beta   90.00
_cell.angle_gamma   90.00
#
_symmetry.space_group_name_H-M   'P 1'
#
loop_
_entity.id
_entity.type
_entity.pdbx_description
1 polymer ?
#
loop_
_entity_poly.entity_id
_entity_poly.type
_entity_poly.pdbx_seq_one_letter_code
_entity_poly.pdbx_strand_id
1 'polypeptide(L)'
;MHQYQETLTALALVAAGAVDRLQRRGYCERTTRAAGESHGQRTLRAGTPAGKEPHMSDSGKGGVMWLPEPEAKDYPAAADYLSLLAPDDVAAAIAASLQGAPIQHRKAKDILRAARLVLLPPDNAHVASDLKKIRDGRKLSPILMVRGDLAKGIPAQIADGYHRVCASYLTDENTDIPLKLADAPR
;
A
#
# COMPACT_ATOMS: atom_id res chain seq x y z
N MET A 1 28.58 -35.05 -21.36
CA MET A 1 28.30 -34.37 -20.07
C MET A 1 29.39 -33.35 -19.73
N HIS A 2 29.70 -32.41 -20.63
CA HIS A 2 30.76 -31.40 -20.41
C HIS A 2 30.42 -30.04 -21.04
N GLN A 3 29.14 -29.73 -21.20
CA GLN A 3 28.67 -28.48 -21.82
C GLN A 3 27.63 -27.72 -20.98
N TYR A 4 27.43 -28.15 -19.72
CA TYR A 4 26.37 -27.64 -18.83
C TYR A 4 26.89 -26.95 -17.56
N GLN A 5 28.20 -26.65 -17.47
CA GLN A 5 28.79 -26.02 -16.29
C GLN A 5 29.44 -24.66 -16.53
N GLU A 6 29.47 -24.15 -17.77
CA GLU A 6 30.09 -22.83 -18.04
C GLU A 6 29.11 -21.64 -18.05
N THR A 7 27.80 -21.86 -17.90
CA THR A 7 26.81 -20.78 -17.92
C THR A 7 26.42 -20.24 -16.54
N LEU A 8 26.99 -20.75 -15.45
CA LEU A 8 26.61 -20.33 -14.08
C LEU A 8 27.59 -19.36 -13.39
N THR A 9 28.70 -18.98 -14.02
CA THR A 9 29.68 -18.05 -13.41
C THR A 9 29.65 -16.63 -14.01
N ALA A 10 28.92 -16.39 -15.11
CA ALA A 10 28.92 -15.09 -15.78
C ALA A 10 27.85 -14.09 -15.30
N LEU A 11 26.95 -14.48 -14.38
CA LEU A 11 25.84 -13.61 -13.93
C LEU A 11 26.08 -12.90 -12.57
N ALA A 12 27.30 -12.94 -12.03
CA ALA A 12 27.61 -12.41 -10.69
C ALA A 12 28.43 -11.11 -10.66
N LEU A 13 28.74 -10.48 -11.80
CA LEU A 13 29.70 -9.35 -11.86
C LEU A 13 29.18 -8.00 -12.39
N VAL A 14 27.86 -7.76 -12.41
CA VAL A 14 27.30 -6.44 -12.83
C VAL A 14 26.72 -5.63 -11.64
N ALA A 15 26.83 -6.11 -10.40
CA ALA A 15 26.17 -5.50 -9.24
C ALA A 15 26.98 -4.43 -8.45
N ALA A 16 28.01 -3.79 -9.02
CA ALA A 16 28.93 -2.94 -8.22
C ALA A 16 29.36 -1.60 -8.83
N GLY A 17 28.49 -0.89 -9.58
CA GLY A 17 28.92 0.39 -10.16
C GLY A 17 27.81 1.35 -10.58
N ALA A 18 27.08 1.94 -9.63
CA ALA A 18 26.29 3.16 -9.88
C ALA A 18 25.77 3.81 -8.57
N VAL A 19 26.64 4.18 -7.64
CA VAL A 19 26.28 5.12 -6.55
C VAL A 19 27.41 6.12 -6.35
N ASP A 20 27.64 6.99 -7.33
CA ASP A 20 28.43 8.20 -7.10
C ASP A 20 28.07 9.33 -8.06
N ARG A 21 27.08 10.12 -7.63
CA ARG A 21 26.89 11.56 -7.90
C ARG A 21 25.43 11.90 -7.64
N LEU A 22 25.17 12.49 -6.47
CA LEU A 22 24.18 13.57 -6.24
C LEU A 22 24.13 13.90 -4.74
N GLN A 23 25.29 14.25 -4.17
CA GLN A 23 25.36 15.05 -2.96
C GLN A 23 26.14 16.32 -3.32
N ARG A 24 25.41 17.45 -3.43
CA ARG A 24 25.86 18.85 -3.19
C ARG A 24 24.86 19.85 -3.80
N ARG A 25 23.73 19.99 -3.12
CA ARG A 25 22.95 21.25 -3.00
C ARG A 25 22.42 21.20 -1.56
N GLY A 26 23.14 21.73 -0.58
CA GLY A 26 23.19 23.17 -0.32
C GLY A 26 22.08 23.51 0.68
N TYR A 27 22.26 23.15 1.96
CA TYR A 27 21.39 23.61 3.04
C TYR A 27 22.11 24.73 3.79
N CYS A 28 21.49 25.91 3.80
CA CYS A 28 21.96 27.10 4.47
C CYS A 28 21.45 27.06 5.92
N GLU A 29 22.33 26.79 6.88
CA GLU A 29 22.03 26.96 8.30
C GLU A 29 22.41 28.38 8.74
N ARG A 30 21.43 29.10 9.28
CA ARG A 30 21.64 30.34 9.99
C ARG A 30 20.60 30.38 11.12
N THR A 31 21.05 30.28 12.37
CA THR A 31 20.67 31.17 13.49
C THR A 31 21.32 30.74 14.81
N THR A 32 22.31 31.55 15.21
CA THR A 32 22.53 32.19 16.53
C THR A 32 22.60 31.37 17.84
N ARG A 33 23.70 31.63 18.56
CA ARG A 33 24.06 31.22 19.93
C ARG A 33 24.04 32.46 20.84
N ALA A 34 23.50 32.35 22.06
CA ALA A 34 23.87 33.04 23.34
C ALA A 34 22.67 32.94 24.32
N ALA A 35 22.74 32.24 25.45
CA ALA A 35 23.34 32.60 26.75
C ALA A 35 22.51 33.59 27.60
N GLY A 36 22.17 33.21 28.85
CA GLY A 36 21.58 34.10 29.86
C GLY A 36 20.89 33.36 31.01
N GLU A 37 21.50 33.39 32.20
CA GLU A 37 21.03 32.84 33.49
C GLU A 37 19.89 33.67 34.12
N SER A 38 19.12 33.07 35.05
CA SER A 38 18.99 33.51 36.46
C SER A 38 17.66 33.11 37.12
N HIS A 39 17.74 32.98 38.45
CA HIS A 39 16.77 32.46 39.41
C HIS A 39 15.48 33.29 39.55
N GLY A 40 14.39 32.62 39.91
CA GLY A 40 13.17 33.25 40.42
C GLY A 40 12.20 32.23 41.02
N GLN A 41 12.26 32.04 42.34
CA GLN A 41 11.25 31.31 43.10
C GLN A 41 9.88 32.01 42.97
N ARG A 42 8.83 31.24 42.66
CA ARG A 42 7.45 31.64 42.95
C ARG A 42 6.60 30.41 43.23
N THR A 43 6.15 30.34 44.47
CA THR A 43 5.14 29.42 44.97
C THR A 43 3.79 29.69 44.29
N LEU A 44 3.16 28.64 43.75
CA LEU A 44 1.75 28.69 43.36
C LEU A 44 1.01 27.48 43.95
N ARG A 45 -0.16 27.81 44.48
CA ARG A 45 -1.01 27.04 45.38
C ARG A 45 -1.72 25.89 44.67
N ALA A 46 -2.14 24.92 45.48
CA ALA A 46 -3.04 23.84 45.14
C ALA A 46 -4.34 24.32 44.45
N GLY A 47 -4.67 23.68 43.33
CA GLY A 47 -5.94 23.79 42.62
C GLY A 47 -6.50 22.39 42.38
N THR A 48 -7.74 22.19 42.82
CA THR A 48 -8.62 21.02 42.76
C THR A 48 -8.69 20.34 41.38
N PRO A 49 -8.86 19.00 41.30
CA PRO A 49 -8.89 18.28 40.01
C PRO A 49 -10.14 18.65 39.20
N ALA A 50 -9.91 19.09 37.96
CA ALA A 50 -10.95 19.20 36.94
C ALA A 50 -11.48 17.79 36.61
N GLY A 51 -12.80 17.70 36.50
CA GLY A 51 -13.53 16.46 36.30
C GLY A 51 -13.03 15.67 35.09
N LYS A 52 -13.09 14.34 35.22
CA LYS A 52 -13.03 13.43 34.08
C LYS A 52 -14.14 13.82 33.12
N GLU A 53 -13.76 14.41 31.98
CA GLU A 53 -14.63 14.41 30.82
C GLU A 53 -15.06 12.96 30.56
N PRO A 54 -16.36 12.70 30.36
CA PRO A 54 -16.80 11.36 30.04
C PRO A 54 -16.12 11.00 28.72
N HIS A 55 -15.29 9.96 28.76
CA HIS A 55 -14.84 9.27 27.58
C HIS A 55 -16.11 8.80 26.87
N MET A 56 -16.55 9.57 25.87
CA MET A 56 -17.50 9.08 24.89
C MET A 56 -16.82 7.87 24.26
N SER A 57 -17.32 6.69 24.61
CA SER A 57 -16.98 5.45 23.93
C SER A 57 -17.26 5.67 22.45
N ASP A 58 -16.22 5.55 21.63
CA ASP A 58 -16.32 5.49 20.17
C ASP A 58 -17.09 4.21 19.80
N SER A 59 -18.41 4.25 19.93
CA SER A 59 -19.28 3.19 19.49
C SER A 59 -19.46 3.30 17.98
N GLY A 60 -18.54 2.69 17.23
CA GLY A 60 -18.91 1.96 16.02
C GLY A 60 -18.25 2.34 14.68
N LYS A 61 -16.99 2.80 14.63
CA LYS A 61 -16.18 2.60 13.41
C LYS A 61 -15.36 1.31 13.52
N GLY A 62 -16.03 0.17 13.33
CA GLY A 62 -15.33 -1.08 13.09
C GLY A 62 -14.48 -0.95 11.82
N GLY A 63 -13.16 -0.92 11.96
CA GLY A 63 -12.24 -0.81 10.82
C GLY A 63 -12.40 -1.98 9.84
N VAL A 64 -11.97 -1.79 8.60
CA VAL A 64 -12.01 -2.85 7.58
C VAL A 64 -11.18 -4.04 8.04
N MET A 65 -11.81 -5.21 8.10
CA MET A 65 -11.14 -6.46 8.46
C MET A 65 -10.69 -7.20 7.20
N TRP A 66 -9.48 -7.77 7.24
CA TRP A 66 -8.89 -8.44 6.10
C TRP A 66 -8.55 -9.91 6.39
N LEU A 67 -8.63 -10.74 5.36
CA LEU A 67 -7.99 -12.06 5.36
C LEU A 67 -6.45 -11.87 5.35
N PRO A 68 -5.68 -12.84 5.90
CA PRO A 68 -4.22 -12.74 5.88
C PRO A 68 -3.64 -12.89 4.46
N GLU A 69 -4.37 -13.53 3.55
CA GLU A 69 -3.95 -13.85 2.19
C GLU A 69 -5.14 -13.69 1.22
N PRO A 70 -4.90 -13.36 -0.07
CA PRO A 70 -5.92 -13.44 -1.11
C PRO A 70 -6.54 -14.84 -1.19
N GLU A 71 -7.81 -14.90 -1.55
CA GLU A 71 -8.47 -16.19 -1.77
C GLU A 71 -7.92 -16.87 -3.03
N ALA A 72 -7.92 -18.21 -3.06
CA ALA A 72 -7.37 -18.97 -4.19
C ALA A 72 -8.04 -18.61 -5.54
N LYS A 73 -9.31 -18.20 -5.52
CA LYS A 73 -10.08 -17.77 -6.70
C LYS A 73 -9.67 -16.39 -7.23
N ASP A 74 -9.00 -15.57 -6.42
CA ASP A 74 -8.64 -14.19 -6.81
C ASP A 74 -7.49 -14.21 -7.82
N TYR A 75 -6.60 -15.21 -7.78
CA TYR A 75 -5.50 -15.36 -8.73
C TYR A 75 -5.94 -15.69 -10.17
N PRO A 76 -6.83 -16.67 -10.42
CA PRO A 76 -7.36 -16.88 -11.77
C PRO A 76 -8.21 -15.71 -12.26
N ALA A 77 -8.94 -15.01 -11.38
CA ALA A 77 -9.65 -13.78 -11.76
C ALA A 77 -8.68 -12.65 -12.18
N ALA A 78 -7.57 -12.50 -11.45
CA ALA A 78 -6.50 -11.57 -11.84
C ALA A 78 -5.85 -11.96 -13.17
N ALA A 79 -5.59 -13.25 -13.41
CA ALA A 79 -5.04 -13.72 -14.68
C ALA A 79 -5.98 -13.42 -15.86
N ASP A 80 -7.28 -13.63 -15.68
CA ASP A 80 -8.32 -13.36 -16.69
C ASP A 80 -8.42 -11.86 -17.03
N TYR A 81 -8.29 -10.97 -16.05
CA TYR A 81 -8.17 -9.54 -16.33
C TYR A 81 -6.86 -9.20 -17.06
N LEU A 82 -5.73 -9.78 -16.63
CA LEU A 82 -4.41 -9.47 -17.17
C LEU A 82 -4.22 -9.98 -18.61
N SER A 83 -4.93 -11.03 -19.02
CA SER A 83 -4.92 -11.52 -20.41
C SER A 83 -5.52 -10.51 -21.40
N LEU A 84 -6.30 -9.54 -20.91
CA LEU A 84 -6.77 -8.41 -21.72
C LEU A 84 -5.63 -7.43 -22.06
N LEU A 85 -4.53 -7.45 -21.29
CA LEU A 85 -3.43 -6.49 -21.37
C LEU A 85 -2.13 -7.11 -21.88
N ALA A 86 -2.00 -8.44 -21.81
CA ALA A 86 -0.81 -9.18 -22.19
C ALA A 86 -1.18 -10.58 -22.69
N PRO A 87 -0.29 -11.27 -23.44
CA PRO A 87 -0.48 -12.67 -23.82
C PRO A 87 -0.76 -13.59 -22.61
N ASP A 88 -1.53 -14.66 -22.82
CA ASP A 88 -1.99 -15.56 -21.76
C ASP A 88 -0.86 -16.14 -20.90
N ASP A 89 0.28 -16.48 -21.52
CA ASP A 89 1.46 -17.00 -20.82
C ASP A 89 2.09 -15.95 -19.90
N VAL A 90 2.13 -14.69 -20.35
CA VAL A 90 2.59 -13.55 -19.56
C VAL A 90 1.62 -13.26 -18.41
N ALA A 91 0.32 -13.25 -18.67
CA ALA A 91 -0.71 -13.05 -17.64
C ALA A 91 -0.64 -14.14 -16.55
N ALA A 92 -0.48 -15.40 -16.95
CA ALA A 92 -0.29 -16.52 -16.03
C ALA A 92 1.00 -16.38 -15.20
N ALA A 93 2.11 -15.97 -15.82
CA ALA A 93 3.38 -15.74 -15.11
C ALA A 93 3.27 -14.61 -14.07
N ILE A 94 2.53 -13.54 -14.39
CA ILE A 94 2.25 -12.44 -13.45
C ILE A 94 1.37 -12.94 -12.30
N ALA A 95 0.31 -13.71 -12.57
CA ALA A 95 -0.56 -14.27 -11.53
C ALA A 95 0.21 -15.22 -10.58
N ALA A 96 1.12 -16.04 -11.12
CA ALA A 96 2.00 -16.87 -10.31
C ALA A 96 2.97 -16.03 -9.45
N SER A 97 3.53 -14.95 -10.02
CA SER A 97 4.39 -14.01 -9.29
C SER A 97 3.62 -13.31 -8.17
N LEU A 98 2.36 -12.93 -8.41
CA LEU A 98 1.46 -12.41 -7.39
C LEU A 98 1.22 -13.44 -6.29
N GLN A 99 1.02 -14.72 -6.62
CA GLN A 99 0.79 -15.76 -5.62
C GLN A 99 1.96 -15.92 -4.65
N GLY A 100 3.21 -15.84 -5.15
CA GLY A 100 4.42 -15.92 -4.35
C GLY A 100 4.83 -14.62 -3.64
N ALA A 101 4.22 -13.48 -3.98
CA ALA A 101 4.62 -12.19 -3.42
C ALA A 101 4.23 -12.05 -1.93
N PRO A 102 5.01 -11.30 -1.12
CA PRO A 102 4.66 -11.01 0.26
C PRO A 102 3.51 -10.00 0.35
N ILE A 103 2.73 -10.09 1.42
CA ILE A 103 1.72 -9.08 1.76
C ILE A 103 2.39 -7.75 2.11
N GLN A 104 1.93 -6.68 1.48
CA GLN A 104 2.29 -5.30 1.77
C GLN A 104 1.02 -4.50 2.09
N HIS A 105 1.16 -3.35 2.73
CA HIS A 105 0.03 -2.47 3.04
C HIS A 105 0.21 -1.12 2.35
N ARG A 106 -0.86 -0.61 1.72
CA ARG A 106 -0.91 0.72 1.12
C ARG A 106 -2.26 1.37 1.38
N LYS A 107 -2.29 2.69 1.39
CA LYS A 107 -3.51 3.48 1.62
C LYS A 107 -4.45 3.40 0.42
N ALA A 108 -5.75 3.31 0.68
CA ALA A 108 -6.78 3.26 -0.35
C ALA A 108 -6.65 4.40 -1.38
N LYS A 109 -6.43 5.64 -0.89
CA LYS A 109 -6.24 6.81 -1.75
C LYS A 109 -5.02 6.73 -2.67
N ASP A 110 -3.94 6.13 -2.18
CA ASP A 110 -2.70 6.00 -2.94
C ASP A 110 -2.80 4.89 -3.99
N ILE A 111 -3.51 3.80 -3.68
CA ILE A 111 -3.80 2.73 -4.63
C ILE A 111 -4.61 3.27 -5.81
N LEU A 112 -5.72 3.98 -5.55
CA LEU A 112 -6.54 4.58 -6.62
C LEU A 112 -5.75 5.59 -7.45
N ARG A 113 -4.95 6.45 -6.80
CA ARG A 113 -4.11 7.44 -7.46
C ARG A 113 -3.02 6.80 -8.33
N ALA A 114 -2.38 5.73 -7.87
CA ALA A 114 -1.37 5.00 -8.64
C ALA A 114 -1.97 4.24 -9.83
N ALA A 115 -3.17 3.71 -9.68
CA ALA A 115 -3.90 3.02 -10.74
C ALA A 115 -4.60 3.98 -11.71
N ARG A 116 -4.73 5.27 -11.36
CA ARG A 116 -5.51 6.28 -12.09
C ARG A 116 -6.96 5.85 -12.31
N LEU A 117 -7.53 5.12 -11.36
CA LEU A 117 -8.93 4.68 -11.40
C LEU A 117 -9.81 5.65 -10.62
N VAL A 118 -11.05 5.81 -11.10
CA VAL A 118 -12.07 6.62 -10.45
C VAL A 118 -12.56 5.90 -9.19
N LEU A 119 -12.97 6.62 -8.16
CA LEU A 119 -13.67 6.02 -7.03
C LEU A 119 -15.10 5.64 -7.46
N LEU A 120 -15.45 4.36 -7.34
CA LEU A 120 -16.82 3.91 -7.60
C LEU A 120 -17.77 4.37 -6.48
N PRO A 121 -19.02 4.76 -6.82
CA PRO A 121 -19.98 5.25 -5.85
C PRO A 121 -20.50 4.12 -4.94
N PRO A 122 -21.04 4.45 -3.75
CA PRO A 122 -21.53 3.47 -2.78
C PRO A 122 -22.75 2.65 -3.23
N ASP A 123 -23.47 3.10 -4.25
CA ASP A 123 -24.65 2.42 -4.82
C ASP A 123 -24.29 1.41 -5.93
N ASN A 124 -23.04 1.36 -6.39
CA ASN A 124 -22.56 0.27 -7.23
C ASN A 124 -22.73 -1.06 -6.49
N ALA A 125 -23.38 -2.05 -7.13
CA ALA A 125 -23.79 -3.29 -6.47
C ALA A 125 -22.63 -4.04 -5.78
N HIS A 126 -21.43 -4.04 -6.37
CA HIS A 126 -20.26 -4.72 -5.81
C HIS A 126 -19.64 -3.91 -4.66
N VAL A 127 -19.57 -2.59 -4.79
CA VAL A 127 -19.13 -1.70 -3.69
C VAL A 127 -20.08 -1.80 -2.51
N ALA A 128 -21.40 -1.72 -2.75
CA ALA A 128 -22.44 -1.87 -1.73
C ALA A 128 -22.35 -3.22 -1.01
N SER A 129 -22.04 -4.30 -1.74
CA SER A 129 -21.83 -5.64 -1.18
C SER A 129 -20.61 -5.69 -0.26
N ASP A 130 -19.48 -5.08 -0.67
CA ASP A 130 -18.28 -5.01 0.16
C ASP A 130 -18.45 -4.08 1.38
N LEU A 131 -19.11 -2.94 1.22
CA LEU A 131 -19.51 -2.07 2.35
C LEU A 131 -20.40 -2.82 3.34
N LYS A 132 -21.34 -3.63 2.86
CA LYS A 132 -22.15 -4.51 3.71
C LYS A 132 -21.28 -5.51 4.47
N LYS A 133 -20.30 -6.15 3.82
CA LYS A 133 -19.35 -7.06 4.50
C LYS A 133 -18.59 -6.33 5.61
N ILE A 134 -18.07 -5.13 5.35
CA ILE A 134 -17.35 -4.31 6.33
C ILE A 134 -18.24 -4.03 7.56
N ARG A 135 -19.46 -3.55 7.33
CA ARG A 135 -20.43 -3.27 8.40
C ARG A 135 -20.77 -4.51 9.21
N ASP A 136 -20.89 -5.65 8.55
CA ASP A 136 -21.19 -6.94 9.18
C ASP A 136 -19.95 -7.57 9.87
N GLY A 137 -18.79 -6.89 9.92
CA GLY A 137 -17.55 -7.40 10.51
C GLY A 137 -16.93 -8.58 9.73
N ARG A 138 -17.31 -8.76 8.46
CA ARG A 138 -16.79 -9.84 7.61
C ARG A 138 -15.48 -9.42 6.97
N LYS A 139 -14.51 -10.33 6.97
CA LYS A 139 -13.20 -10.12 6.37
C LYS A 139 -13.30 -10.01 4.85
N LEU A 140 -12.62 -9.02 4.29
CA LEU A 140 -12.39 -8.89 2.86
C LEU A 140 -11.08 -9.60 2.47
N SER A 141 -11.02 -10.08 1.23
CA SER A 141 -9.77 -10.62 0.68
C SER A 141 -8.80 -9.49 0.32
N PRO A 142 -7.50 -9.60 0.61
CA PRO A 142 -6.46 -8.70 0.11
C PRO A 142 -6.52 -8.52 -1.42
N ILE A 143 -5.99 -7.40 -1.92
CA ILE A 143 -6.04 -7.09 -3.36
C ILE A 143 -4.80 -7.58 -4.10
N LEU A 144 -4.92 -7.74 -5.42
CA LEU A 144 -3.81 -8.12 -6.31
C LEU A 144 -3.49 -6.95 -7.23
N MET A 145 -2.22 -6.53 -7.27
CA MET A 145 -1.81 -5.34 -8.01
C MET A 145 -0.53 -5.59 -8.81
N VAL A 146 -0.48 -5.08 -10.04
CA VAL A 146 0.72 -5.08 -10.89
C VAL A 146 1.30 -3.67 -10.91
N ARG A 147 2.61 -3.54 -10.69
CA ARG A 147 3.30 -2.25 -10.68
C ARG A 147 3.27 -1.62 -12.07
N GLY A 148 2.97 -0.32 -12.10
CA GLY A 148 3.13 0.50 -13.29
C GLY A 148 4.59 0.84 -13.59
N ASP A 149 4.80 1.60 -14.66
CA ASP A 149 6.11 2.12 -15.06
C ASP A 149 6.10 3.64 -15.00
N LEU A 150 6.80 4.21 -14.01
CA LEU A 150 6.87 5.66 -13.82
C LEU A 150 7.59 6.38 -14.97
N ALA A 151 8.61 5.75 -15.56
CA ALA A 151 9.39 6.35 -16.64
C ALA A 151 8.60 6.37 -17.95
N LYS A 152 7.79 5.34 -18.20
CA LYS A 152 6.90 5.24 -19.37
C LYS A 152 5.51 5.85 -19.16
N GLY A 153 5.21 6.31 -17.94
CA GLY A 153 3.90 6.88 -17.58
C GLY A 153 2.76 5.87 -17.53
N ILE A 154 3.07 4.58 -17.44
CA ILE A 154 2.10 3.48 -17.38
C ILE A 154 1.57 3.37 -15.94
N PRO A 155 0.25 3.50 -15.71
CA PRO A 155 -0.32 3.37 -14.37
C PRO A 155 -0.23 1.93 -13.87
N ALA A 156 -0.27 1.76 -12.56
CA ALA A 156 -0.39 0.44 -11.95
C ALA A 156 -1.75 -0.19 -12.26
N GLN A 157 -1.83 -1.51 -12.25
CA GLN A 157 -3.05 -2.25 -12.54
C GLN A 157 -3.56 -2.92 -11.27
N ILE A 158 -4.83 -2.71 -10.91
CA ILE A 158 -5.49 -3.51 -9.86
C ILE A 158 -6.05 -4.75 -10.57
N ALA A 159 -5.33 -5.87 -10.50
CA ALA A 159 -5.70 -7.09 -11.21
C ALA A 159 -6.91 -7.80 -10.57
N ASP A 160 -7.05 -7.69 -9.24
CA ASP A 160 -8.26 -8.10 -8.53
C ASP A 160 -8.47 -7.20 -7.31
N GLY A 161 -9.74 -6.88 -7.00
CA GLY A 161 -10.10 -6.16 -5.78
C GLY A 161 -10.39 -4.66 -5.92
N TYR A 162 -10.63 -4.14 -7.14
CA TYR A 162 -10.97 -2.72 -7.34
C TYR A 162 -12.18 -2.24 -6.52
N HIS A 163 -13.26 -3.04 -6.47
CA HIS A 163 -14.44 -2.74 -5.65
C HIS A 163 -14.11 -2.70 -4.14
N ARG A 164 -13.22 -3.61 -3.68
CA ARG A 164 -12.75 -3.64 -2.28
C ARG A 164 -11.95 -2.38 -1.94
N VAL A 165 -11.14 -1.88 -2.87
CA VAL A 165 -10.44 -0.59 -2.72
C VAL A 165 -11.44 0.56 -2.60
N CYS A 166 -12.46 0.60 -3.46
CA CYS A 166 -13.48 1.64 -3.40
C CYS A 166 -14.28 1.60 -2.09
N ALA A 167 -14.73 0.42 -1.67
CA ALA A 167 -15.44 0.24 -0.40
C ALA A 167 -14.58 0.65 0.81
N SER A 168 -13.29 0.32 0.79
CA SER A 168 -12.34 0.72 1.83
C SER A 168 -12.11 2.23 1.85
N TYR A 169 -11.95 2.86 0.67
CA TYR A 169 -11.83 4.31 0.55
C TYR A 169 -13.05 5.04 1.09
N LEU A 170 -14.26 4.57 0.76
CA LEU A 170 -15.52 5.15 1.24
C LEU A 170 -15.71 4.99 2.76
N THR A 171 -15.06 4.00 3.38
CA THR A 171 -15.06 3.82 4.83
C THR A 171 -14.08 4.80 5.51
N ASP A 172 -12.84 4.83 5.01
CA ASP A 172 -11.79 5.80 5.34
C ASP A 172 -10.73 5.76 4.23
N GLU A 173 -10.45 6.90 3.60
CA GLU A 173 -9.46 7.01 2.53
C GLU A 173 -8.03 6.62 2.98
N ASN A 174 -7.76 6.65 4.29
CA ASN A 174 -6.51 6.26 4.92
C ASN A 174 -6.50 4.80 5.42
N THR A 175 -7.52 4.00 5.08
CA THR A 175 -7.53 2.57 5.34
C THR A 175 -6.29 1.91 4.73
N ASP A 176 -5.52 1.19 5.55
CA ASP A 176 -4.47 0.32 5.05
C ASP A 176 -5.08 -0.94 4.44
N ILE A 177 -4.82 -1.13 3.16
CA ILE A 177 -5.26 -2.29 2.39
C ILE A 177 -4.08 -3.24 2.22
N PRO A 178 -4.19 -4.50 2.67
CA PRO A 178 -3.22 -5.53 2.33
C PRO A 178 -3.32 -5.85 0.83
N LEU A 179 -2.16 -5.94 0.19
CA LEU A 179 -2.04 -6.31 -1.21
C LEU A 179 -0.83 -7.20 -1.47
N LYS A 180 -0.90 -7.95 -2.56
CA LYS A 180 0.28 -8.50 -3.24
C LYS A 180 0.61 -7.67 -4.45
N LEU A 181 1.89 -7.38 -4.62
CA LEU A 181 2.41 -6.50 -5.67
C LEU A 181 3.47 -7.25 -6.48
N ALA A 182 3.25 -7.38 -7.78
CA ALA A 182 4.20 -7.96 -8.73
C ALA A 182 4.62 -6.94 -9.80
N ASP A 183 5.77 -7.17 -10.43
CA ASP A 183 6.20 -6.45 -11.61
C ASP A 183 5.78 -7.22 -12.87
N ALA A 184 5.37 -6.52 -13.92
CA ALA A 184 5.23 -7.14 -15.23
C ALA A 184 6.62 -7.47 -15.80
N PRO A 185 6.77 -8.56 -16.57
CA PRO A 185 8.00 -8.83 -17.31
C PRO A 185 8.39 -7.63 -18.18
N ARG A 186 9.68 -7.30 -18.22
CA ARG A 186 10.23 -6.14 -18.94
C ARG A 186 10.74 -6.51 -20.32
#